data_AF-A0A9D4KP98-F1
#
_entry.id   AF-A0A9D4KP98-F1
#
_cell.length_a   1.000
_cell.length_b   1.000
_cell.length_c   1.000
_cell.angle_alpha   90.00
_cell.angle_beta   90.00
_cell.angle_gamma   90.00
#
_symmetry.space_group_name_H-M   'P 1'
#
loop_
_entity.id
_entity.type
_entity.pdbx_description
1 polymer ?
#
loop_
_entity_poly.entity_id
_entity_poly.type
_entity_poly.pdbx_seq_one_letter_code
_entity_poly.pdbx_strand_id
1 'polypeptide(L)'
;MFGHVSHVCKNNAKCPHCAGNHSHASCTSRSARKCANCGGGHSAAYKGCPVYLKYQTTINSKNIRLTNNYLNNMNTTNQRPNLEQIAKQLVGKSEAEILTTQK
;
A
#
# COMPACT_ATOMS: atom_id res chain seq x y z
N MET A 1 11.62 2.03 -14.40
CA MET A 1 10.92 2.13 -13.09
C MET A 1 9.44 1.85 -13.33
N PHE A 2 8.77 1.13 -12.44
CA PHE A 2 7.35 0.79 -12.55
C PHE A 2 6.51 1.62 -11.57
N GLY A 3 5.19 1.67 -11.76
CA GLY A 3 4.26 2.26 -10.79
C GLY A 3 4.23 3.79 -10.71
N HIS A 4 4.57 4.50 -11.79
CA HIS A 4 4.49 5.96 -11.86
C HIS A 4 3.92 6.40 -13.21
N VAL A 5 3.36 7.62 -13.25
CA VAL A 5 2.87 8.24 -14.50
C VAL A 5 4.03 8.89 -15.25
N SER A 6 3.92 8.99 -16.58
CA SER A 6 5.00 9.54 -17.42
C SER A 6 5.42 10.96 -17.03
N HIS A 7 4.48 11.79 -16.57
CA HIS A 7 4.75 13.16 -16.15
C HIS A 7 5.74 13.27 -14.96
N VAL A 8 5.78 12.27 -14.08
CA VAL A 8 6.69 12.28 -12.91
C VAL A 8 7.99 11.50 -13.16
N CYS A 9 8.18 10.97 -14.37
CA CYS A 9 9.40 10.26 -14.74
C CYS A 9 10.55 11.25 -14.93
N LYS A 10 11.62 11.11 -14.14
CA LYS A 10 12.84 11.92 -14.29
C LYS A 10 13.78 11.42 -15.38
N ASN A 11 13.50 10.25 -15.96
CA ASN A 11 14.30 9.67 -17.02
C ASN A 11 13.83 10.14 -18.40
N ASN A 12 14.75 10.15 -19.36
CA ASN A 12 14.41 10.38 -20.76
C ASN A 12 13.33 9.40 -21.23
N ALA A 13 12.35 9.92 -21.97
CA ALA A 13 11.27 9.14 -22.53
C ALA A 13 11.84 8.10 -23.52
N LYS A 14 11.52 6.82 -23.29
CA LYS A 14 11.90 5.72 -24.16
C LYS A 14 10.66 5.03 -24.68
N CYS A 15 10.73 4.58 -25.93
CA CYS A 15 9.68 3.80 -26.55
C CYS A 15 9.44 2.49 -25.76
N PRO A 16 8.22 2.21 -25.30
CA PRO A 16 7.91 0.99 -24.55
C PRO A 16 7.99 -0.27 -25.42
N HIS A 17 8.07 -0.13 -26.75
CA HIS A 17 8.14 -1.24 -27.69
C HIS A 17 9.57 -1.70 -27.96
N CYS A 18 10.47 -0.76 -28.28
CA CYS A 18 11.85 -1.04 -28.75
C CYS A 18 12.94 -0.37 -27.90
N ALA A 19 12.59 0.32 -26.81
CA ALA A 19 13.51 1.07 -25.94
C ALA A 19 14.30 2.22 -26.63
N GLY A 20 13.90 2.63 -27.84
CA GLY A 20 14.49 3.76 -28.56
C GLY A 20 14.11 5.13 -27.99
N ASN A 21 14.89 6.17 -28.33
CA ASN A 21 14.69 7.54 -27.87
C ASN A 21 13.61 8.27 -28.71
N HIS A 22 12.39 7.75 -28.69
CA HIS A 22 11.24 8.31 -29.39
C HIS A 22 9.93 7.91 -28.69
N SER A 23 8.84 8.58 -29.03
CA SER A 23 7.50 8.24 -28.53
C SER A 23 6.99 6.95 -29.18
N HIS A 24 6.07 6.24 -28.53
CA HIS A 24 5.48 5.03 -29.13
C HIS A 24 4.84 5.28 -30.51
N ALA A 25 4.27 6.47 -30.72
CA ALA A 25 3.65 6.87 -32.00
C ALA A 25 4.66 6.98 -33.14
N SER A 26 5.90 7.34 -32.84
CA SER A 26 6.99 7.47 -33.82
C SER A 26 7.82 6.20 -33.97
N CYS A 27 7.38 5.06 -33.42
CA CYS A 27 8.12 3.81 -33.46
C CYS A 27 8.03 3.15 -34.84
N THR A 28 9.16 3.07 -35.54
CA THR A 28 9.27 2.38 -36.84
C THR A 28 9.61 0.90 -36.70
N SER A 29 10.23 0.49 -35.59
CA SER A 29 10.68 -0.87 -35.35
C SER A 29 9.57 -1.75 -34.74
N ARG A 30 8.64 -2.24 -35.57
CA ARG A 30 7.51 -3.09 -35.14
C ARG A 30 7.89 -4.54 -34.81
N SER A 31 9.00 -5.05 -35.33
CA SER A 31 9.48 -6.42 -35.08
C SER A 31 10.49 -6.50 -33.93
N ALA A 32 11.33 -5.48 -33.76
CA ALA A 32 12.37 -5.45 -32.73
C ALA A 32 11.80 -5.04 -31.36
N ARG A 33 11.29 -6.02 -30.62
CA ARG A 33 10.88 -5.83 -29.22
C ARG A 33 12.11 -5.73 -28.32
N LYS A 34 12.17 -4.67 -27.52
CA LYS A 34 13.22 -4.51 -26.51
C LYS A 34 12.65 -3.82 -25.27
N CYS A 35 12.84 -4.45 -24.13
CA CYS A 35 12.33 -3.97 -22.88
C CYS A 35 13.19 -2.82 -22.36
N ALA A 36 12.60 -1.64 -22.15
CA ALA A 36 13.31 -0.49 -21.60
C ALA A 36 13.80 -0.68 -20.15
N ASN A 37 13.27 -1.68 -19.43
CA ASN A 37 13.63 -1.95 -18.03
C ASN A 37 14.68 -3.06 -17.86
N CYS A 38 14.64 -4.13 -18.68
CA CYS A 38 15.55 -5.28 -18.53
C CYS A 38 16.40 -5.57 -19.78
N GLY A 39 16.14 -4.91 -20.91
CA GLY A 39 16.84 -5.13 -22.18
C GLY A 39 16.42 -6.38 -22.98
N GLY A 40 15.55 -7.24 -22.45
CA GLY A 40 15.10 -8.48 -23.11
C GLY A 40 14.15 -8.26 -24.30
N GLY A 41 13.95 -9.32 -25.09
CA GLY A 41 13.16 -9.36 -26.33
C GLY A 41 11.63 -9.28 -26.17
N HIS A 42 11.14 -8.35 -25.35
CA HIS A 42 9.72 -8.12 -25.10
C HIS A 42 9.43 -6.64 -24.87
N SER A 43 8.15 -6.23 -24.89
CA SER A 43 7.76 -4.85 -24.60
C SER A 43 7.91 -4.53 -23.11
N ALA A 44 8.08 -3.26 -22.75
CA ALA A 44 8.15 -2.82 -21.35
C ALA A 44 6.90 -3.16 -20.51
N ALA A 45 5.76 -3.47 -21.17
CA ALA A 45 4.50 -3.86 -20.53
C ALA A 45 4.38 -5.37 -20.24
N TYR A 46 5.32 -6.18 -20.72
CA TYR A 46 5.28 -7.64 -20.56
C TYR A 46 5.35 -8.05 -19.08
N LYS A 47 4.33 -8.80 -18.64
CA LYS A 47 4.17 -9.20 -17.23
C LYS A 47 5.13 -10.31 -16.78
N GLY A 48 5.72 -11.03 -17.72
CA GLY A 48 6.78 -12.02 -17.45
C GLY A 48 8.20 -11.41 -17.38
N CYS A 49 8.35 -10.08 -17.40
CA CYS A 49 9.66 -9.44 -17.28
C CYS A 49 10.25 -9.71 -15.88
N PRO A 50 11.50 -10.22 -15.74
CA PRO A 50 12.08 -10.56 -14.44
C PRO A 50 12.22 -9.34 -13.51
N VAL A 51 12.52 -8.17 -14.06
CA VAL A 51 12.60 -6.91 -13.28
C VAL A 51 11.21 -6.47 -12.82
N TYR A 52 10.17 -6.70 -13.62
CA TYR A 52 8.79 -6.41 -13.23
C TYR A 52 8.29 -7.35 -12.15
N LEU A 53 8.62 -8.64 -12.23
CA LEU A 53 8.29 -9.63 -11.19
C LEU A 53 8.97 -9.27 -9.86
N LYS A 54 10.26 -8.92 -9.87
CA LYS A 54 10.98 -8.45 -8.69
C LYS A 54 10.38 -7.16 -8.09
N TYR A 55 9.93 -6.26 -8.95
CA TYR A 55 9.19 -5.07 -8.52
C TYR A 55 7.91 -5.53 -7.80
N GLN A 56 7.03 -6.30 -8.46
CA GLN A 56 5.77 -6.76 -7.88
C GLN A 56 5.91 -7.45 -6.52
N THR A 57 6.86 -8.36 -6.37
CA THR A 57 7.08 -9.04 -5.08
C THR A 57 7.39 -8.03 -3.97
N THR A 58 8.24 -7.05 -4.25
CA THR A 58 8.59 -5.98 -3.31
C THR A 58 7.38 -5.15 -2.89
N ILE A 59 6.49 -4.79 -3.83
CA ILE A 59 5.31 -3.96 -3.52
C ILE A 59 4.29 -4.76 -2.73
N ASN A 60 4.08 -6.03 -3.10
CA ASN A 60 3.17 -6.92 -2.40
C ASN A 60 3.61 -7.12 -0.94
N SER A 61 4.91 -7.36 -0.70
CA SER A 61 5.44 -7.45 0.66
C SER A 61 5.25 -6.15 1.46
N LYS A 62 5.41 -4.98 0.84
CA LYS A 62 5.14 -3.69 1.49
C LYS A 62 3.65 -3.52 1.81
N ASN A 63 2.76 -3.84 0.88
CA ASN A 63 1.32 -3.74 1.07
C ASN A 63 0.84 -4.66 2.21
N ILE A 64 1.32 -5.91 2.27
CA ILE A 64 1.01 -6.82 3.38
C ILE A 64 1.43 -6.22 4.72
N ARG A 65 2.64 -5.63 4.80
CA ARG A 65 3.11 -4.96 6.02
C ARG A 65 2.23 -3.77 6.40
N LEU A 66 1.83 -2.94 5.44
CA LEU A 66 0.94 -1.80 5.66
C LEU A 66 -0.43 -2.26 6.16
N THR A 67 -1.00 -3.29 5.54
CA THR A 67 -2.28 -3.89 5.97
C THR A 67 -2.19 -4.44 7.38
N ASN A 68 -1.13 -5.18 7.71
CA ASN A 68 -0.93 -5.70 9.07
C ASN A 68 -0.80 -4.58 10.09
N ASN A 69 -0.06 -3.52 9.77
CA ASN A 69 0.03 -2.34 10.64
C ASN A 69 -1.34 -1.70 10.84
N TYR A 70 -2.13 -1.52 9.78
CA TYR A 70 -3.48 -0.97 9.88
C TYR A 70 -4.38 -1.83 10.80
N LEU A 71 -4.41 -3.15 10.60
CA LEU A 71 -5.20 -4.08 11.41
C LEU A 71 -4.76 -4.10 12.88
N ASN A 72 -3.45 -4.07 13.14
CA ASN A 72 -2.91 -4.00 14.50
C ASN A 72 -3.33 -2.71 15.21
N ASN A 73 -3.25 -1.57 14.52
CA ASN A 73 -3.70 -0.29 15.08
C ASN A 73 -5.21 -0.32 15.40
N MET A 74 -6.04 -0.88 14.52
CA MET A 74 -7.48 -1.03 14.80
C MET A 74 -7.77 -1.90 16.04
N ASN A 75 -7.03 -2.99 16.23
CA ASN A 75 -7.18 -3.84 17.42
C ASN A 75 -6.72 -3.14 18.71
N THR A 76 -5.71 -2.26 18.65
CA THR A 76 -5.28 -1.47 19.82
C THR A 76 -6.28 -0.38 20.21
N THR A 77 -6.95 0.23 19.23
CA THR A 77 -8.00 1.25 19.48
C THR A 77 -9.34 0.66 19.92
N ASN A 78 -9.56 -0.64 19.69
CA ASN A 78 -10.81 -1.33 20.04
C ASN A 78 -10.69 -2.18 21.32
N GLN A 79 -9.70 -1.91 22.18
CA GLN A 79 -9.71 -2.37 23.56
C GLN A 79 -10.88 -1.68 24.30
N ARG A 80 -12.03 -2.37 24.31
CA ARG A 80 -13.26 -2.00 24.99
C ARG A 80 -12.98 -1.61 26.45
N PRO A 81 -13.73 -0.63 27.02
CA PRO A 81 -13.59 -0.27 28.42
C PRO A 81 -13.70 -1.52 29.28
N ASN A 82 -12.76 -1.67 30.21
CA ASN A 82 -12.72 -2.76 31.16
C ASN A 82 -14.07 -2.83 31.89
N LEU A 83 -14.83 -3.91 31.69
CA LEU A 83 -16.09 -4.16 32.40
C LEU A 83 -15.90 -4.09 33.92
N GLU A 84 -14.68 -4.37 34.40
CA GLU A 84 -14.29 -4.24 35.80
C GLU A 84 -14.20 -2.78 36.27
N GLN A 85 -13.86 -1.82 35.40
CA GLN A 85 -13.91 -0.38 35.73
C GLN A 85 -15.35 0.14 35.77
N ILE A 86 -16.21 -0.31 34.85
CA ILE A 86 -17.64 0.03 34.85
C ILE A 86 -18.33 -0.53 36.10
N ALA A 87 -18.02 -1.77 36.49
CA ALA A 87 -18.54 -2.39 37.70
C ALA A 87 -18.11 -1.61 38.97
N LYS A 88 -16.83 -1.21 39.07
CA LYS A 88 -16.32 -0.40 40.20
C LYS A 88 -17.03 0.96 40.33
N GLN A 89 -17.44 1.55 39.21
CA GLN A 89 -18.10 2.86 39.18
C GLN A 89 -19.60 2.80 39.53
N LEU A 90 -20.26 1.65 39.32
CA LEU A 90 -21.66 1.43 39.71
C LEU A 90 -21.78 1.11 41.20
N VAL A 91 -20.82 0.39 41.77
CA VAL A 91 -20.77 0.09 43.22
C VAL A 91 -20.46 1.34 44.06
N GLY A 92 -19.64 2.28 43.54
CA GLY A 92 -19.32 3.52 44.26
C GLY A 92 -20.43 4.58 44.31
N LYS A 93 -21.51 4.42 43.53
CA LYS A 93 -22.65 5.37 43.53
C LYS A 93 -23.71 5.05 44.58
N SER A 94 -23.82 3.78 45.01
CA SER A 94 -24.82 3.39 46.03
C SER A 94 -24.47 3.83 47.45
N GLU A 95 -23.20 4.12 47.77
CA GLU A 95 -22.80 4.56 49.11
C GLU A 95 -22.99 6.07 49.33
N ALA A 96 -22.95 6.88 48.26
CA ALA A 96 -23.08 8.33 48.33
C ALA A 96 -24.54 8.81 48.46
N GLU A 97 -25.52 8.04 47.96
CA GLU A 97 -26.95 8.40 48.03
C GLU A 97 -27.64 8.00 49.36
N ILE A 98 -26.99 7.20 50.20
CA ILE A 98 -27.57 6.75 51.49
C ILE A 98 -27.35 7.79 52.62
N LEU A 99 -26.39 8.73 52.49
CA LEU A 99 -26.09 9.70 53.55
C LEU A 99 -26.92 11.01 53.48
N THR A 100 -27.67 11.26 52.41
CA THR A 100 -28.39 12.54 52.22
C THR A 100 -29.90 12.50 52.54
N THR A 101 -30.46 11.36 52.95
CA THR A 101 -31.91 11.23 53.25
C THR A 101 -32.21 11.04 54.74
N GLN A 102 -31.35 11.57 55.63
CA GLN A 102 -31.70 11.74 57.05
C GLN A 102 -31.45 13.18 57.48
N LYS A 103 -32.42 14.06 57.20
CA LYS A 103 -32.76 15.22 58.00
C LYS A 103 -34.16 15.72 57.67
#